data_AF-A0A2V6UR49-F1
#
_entry.id   AF-A0A2V6UR49-F1
#
_cell.length_a   1.000
_cell.length_b   1.000
_cell.length_c   1.000
_cell.angle_alpha   90.00
_cell.angle_beta   90.00
_cell.angle_gamma   90.00
#
_symmetry.space_group_name_H-M   'P 1'
#
loop_
_entity.id
_entity.type
_entity.pdbx_description
1 polymer ?
#
loop_
_entity_poly.entity_id
_entity_poly.type
_entity_poly.pdbx_seq_one_letter_code
_entity_poly.pdbx_strand_id
1 'polypeptide(L)'
;MAMATPSRLEVSVPPRHESLASRLVRLIALELELGWAETRSLVIRVAVALAVAIPAAIALLASIVVLAAGALAPLFHTPWQHLVAAGGFVAVLALAALAWSAWRLTHIAWPQQTLASLQETWRWLVAQLKSKLTSR
;
A
#
# COMPACT_ATOMS: atom_id res chain seq x y z
N MET A 1 44.58 35.36 -24.88
CA MET A 1 44.55 35.62 -23.42
C MET A 1 43.58 36.76 -23.19
N ALA A 2 42.31 36.46 -22.92
CA ALA A 2 41.27 37.47 -22.71
C ALA A 2 40.99 37.57 -21.21
N MET A 3 41.27 38.75 -20.66
CA MET A 3 41.07 39.13 -19.26
C MET A 3 39.60 39.52 -19.09
N ALA A 4 38.85 38.74 -18.32
CA ALA A 4 37.47 39.03 -17.96
C ALA A 4 37.41 39.40 -16.48
N THR A 5 37.02 40.65 -16.21
CA THR A 5 36.63 41.18 -14.90
C THR A 5 35.33 41.97 -15.13
N PRO A 6 34.46 42.15 -14.13
CA PRO A 6 33.89 41.18 -13.19
C PRO A 6 32.36 41.34 -13.14
N SER A 7 31.57 40.29 -13.34
CA SER A 7 30.13 40.36 -13.03
C SER A 7 29.94 40.18 -11.52
N ARG A 8 29.87 41.31 -10.79
CA ARG A 8 29.26 41.32 -9.46
C ARG A 8 27.86 40.74 -9.61
N LEU A 9 27.66 39.52 -9.10
CA LEU A 9 26.34 39.08 -8.69
C LEU A 9 25.89 40.06 -7.61
N GLU A 10 24.90 40.89 -7.93
CA GLU A 10 24.11 41.56 -6.91
C GLU A 10 23.51 40.46 -6.05
N VAL A 11 24.18 40.19 -4.93
CA VAL A 11 23.59 39.46 -3.82
C VAL A 11 22.47 40.36 -3.34
N SER A 12 21.24 40.06 -3.76
CA SER A 12 20.03 40.60 -3.16
C SER A 12 20.14 40.40 -1.66
N VAL A 13 20.48 41.47 -0.96
CA VAL A 13 20.57 41.50 0.49
C VAL A 13 19.18 41.09 0.99
N PRO A 14 19.04 39.95 1.71
CA PRO A 14 17.75 39.59 2.26
C PRO A 14 17.34 40.73 3.21
N PRO A 15 16.09 41.22 3.16
CA PRO A 15 15.62 42.18 4.14
C PRO A 15 15.81 41.56 5.52
N ARG A 16 16.78 42.13 6.23
CA ARG A 16 17.08 41.86 7.63
C ARG A 16 15.77 42.02 8.40
N HIS A 17 15.46 41.06 9.28
CA HIS A 17 14.28 40.93 10.17
C HIS A 17 13.14 39.99 9.71
N GLU A 18 13.43 38.85 9.08
CA GLU A 18 12.56 37.69 9.26
C GLU A 18 12.71 37.18 10.70
N SER A 19 11.62 37.24 11.48
CA SER A 19 11.61 36.66 12.83
C SER A 19 11.90 35.16 12.73
N LEU A 20 12.67 34.60 13.66
CA LEU A 20 12.95 33.15 13.70
C LEU A 20 11.65 32.32 13.67
N ALA A 21 10.57 32.87 14.25
CA ALA A 21 9.23 32.31 14.17
C ALA A 21 8.72 32.18 12.73
N SER A 22 8.91 33.18 11.86
CA SER A 22 8.49 33.11 10.45
C SER A 22 9.25 32.04 9.65
N ARG A 23 10.54 31.83 9.95
CA ARG A 23 11.33 30.74 9.35
C ARG A 23 10.89 29.37 9.84
N LEU A 24 10.61 29.22 11.14
CA LEU A 24 10.10 27.97 11.72
C LEU A 24 8.71 27.63 11.16
N VAL A 25 7.82 28.61 11.05
CA VAL A 25 6.49 28.41 10.45
C VAL A 25 6.60 28.00 8.99
N ARG A 26 7.52 28.60 8.22
CA ARG A 26 7.81 28.15 6.85
C ARG A 26 8.37 26.74 6.80
N LEU A 27 9.27 26.38 7.71
CA LEU A 27 9.85 25.05 7.78
C LEU A 27 8.79 23.99 8.11
N ILE A 28 7.93 24.28 9.08
CA ILE A 28 6.79 23.42 9.45
C ILE A 28 5.81 23.32 8.28
N ALA A 29 5.49 24.43 7.61
CA ALA A 29 4.60 24.41 6.45
C ALA A 29 5.19 23.57 5.30
N LEU A 30 6.50 23.68 5.06
CA LEU A 30 7.21 22.89 4.06
C LEU A 30 7.28 21.41 4.45
N GLU A 31 7.54 21.07 5.71
CA GLU A 31 7.47 19.67 6.20
C GLU A 31 6.06 19.11 6.14
N LEU A 32 5.03 19.94 6.39
CA LEU A 32 3.64 19.52 6.33
C LEU A 32 3.16 19.36 4.88
N GLU A 33 3.63 20.18 3.95
CA GLU A 33 3.40 20.01 2.50
C GLU A 33 4.11 18.76 1.98
N LEU A 34 5.36 18.53 2.40
CA LEU A 34 6.10 17.32 2.03
C LEU A 34 5.42 16.07 2.62
N GLY A 35 5.04 16.14 3.90
CA GLY A 35 4.30 15.10 4.60
C GLY A 35 2.95 14.83 3.94
N TRP A 36 2.23 15.87 3.51
CA TRP A 36 0.95 15.71 2.81
C TRP A 36 1.12 15.10 1.41
N ALA A 37 2.15 15.50 0.66
CA ALA A 37 2.46 14.93 -0.65
C ALA A 37 2.86 13.44 -0.54
N GLU A 38 3.70 13.12 0.45
CA GLU A 38 4.12 11.75 0.77
C GLU A 38 2.90 10.90 1.16
N THR A 39 2.07 11.39 2.09
CA THR A 39 0.86 10.71 2.58
C THR A 39 -0.13 10.47 1.44
N ARG A 40 -0.36 11.47 0.58
CA ARG A 40 -1.25 11.33 -0.59
C ARG A 40 -0.72 10.29 -1.57
N SER A 41 0.59 10.29 -1.83
CA SER A 41 1.20 9.29 -2.71
C SER A 41 1.05 7.87 -2.15
N LEU A 42 1.15 7.73 -0.83
CA LEU A 42 1.04 6.47 -0.11
C LEU A 42 -0.43 5.98 -0.11
N VAL A 43 -1.38 6.87 0.15
CA VAL A 43 -2.83 6.59 0.05
C VAL A 43 -3.22 6.14 -1.35
N ILE A 44 -2.78 6.85 -2.40
CA ILE A 44 -3.07 6.47 -3.79
C ILE A 44 -2.48 5.10 -4.12
N ARG A 45 -1.24 4.82 -3.70
CA ARG A 45 -0.61 3.52 -3.93
C ARG A 45 -1.33 2.38 -3.21
N VAL A 46 -1.74 2.58 -1.97
CA VAL A 46 -2.53 1.62 -1.19
C VAL A 46 -3.91 1.42 -1.82
N ALA A 47 -4.58 2.49 -2.24
CA ALA A 47 -5.87 2.42 -2.92
C ALA A 47 -5.77 1.63 -4.22
N VAL A 48 -4.73 1.83 -5.03
CA VAL A 48 -4.47 1.04 -6.24
C VAL A 48 -4.21 -0.43 -5.90
N ALA A 49 -3.42 -0.72 -4.87
CA ALA A 49 -3.17 -2.10 -4.44
C ALA A 49 -4.47 -2.80 -4.00
N LEU A 50 -5.35 -2.11 -3.27
CA LEU A 50 -6.66 -2.60 -2.86
C LEU A 50 -7.61 -2.79 -4.06
N ALA A 51 -7.63 -1.83 -4.99
CA ALA A 51 -8.46 -1.88 -6.18
C ALA A 51 -8.14 -3.09 -7.08
N VAL A 52 -6.90 -3.58 -7.05
CA VAL A 52 -6.50 -4.82 -7.74
C VAL A 52 -6.72 -6.06 -6.86
N ALA A 53 -6.42 -5.96 -5.57
CA ALA A 53 -6.51 -7.10 -4.65
C ALA A 53 -7.95 -7.59 -4.45
N ILE A 54 -8.92 -6.69 -4.33
CA ILE A 54 -10.33 -7.06 -4.09
C ILE A 54 -10.89 -7.88 -5.27
N PRO A 55 -10.83 -7.42 -6.53
CA PRO A 55 -11.25 -8.23 -7.67
C PRO A 55 -10.48 -9.54 -7.81
N ALA A 56 -9.17 -9.53 -7.57
CA ALA A 56 -8.35 -10.74 -7.64
C ALA A 56 -8.79 -11.78 -6.59
N ALA A 57 -9.10 -11.36 -5.37
CA ALA A 57 -9.62 -12.26 -4.33
C ALA A 57 -10.98 -12.87 -4.74
N ILE A 58 -11.89 -12.05 -5.30
CA ILE A 58 -13.19 -12.53 -5.80
C ILE A 58 -12.99 -13.52 -6.95
N ALA A 59 -12.11 -13.21 -7.91
CA ALA A 59 -11.78 -14.08 -9.03
C ALA A 59 -11.18 -15.41 -8.56
N LEU A 60 -10.33 -15.40 -7.53
CA LEU A 60 -9.76 -16.61 -6.95
C LEU A 60 -10.85 -17.50 -6.32
N LEU A 61 -11.77 -16.90 -5.54
CA LEU A 61 -12.89 -17.62 -4.96
C LEU A 61 -13.78 -18.25 -6.04
N ALA A 62 -14.13 -17.48 -7.08
CA ALA A 62 -14.91 -17.98 -8.20
C ALA A 62 -14.19 -19.12 -8.93
N SER A 63 -12.88 -18.98 -9.16
CA SER A 63 -12.04 -20.03 -9.74
C SER A 63 -12.06 -21.32 -8.91
N ILE A 64 -11.96 -21.24 -7.58
CA ILE A 64 -12.03 -22.41 -6.70
C ILE A 64 -13.37 -23.13 -6.88
N VAL A 65 -14.48 -22.40 -6.95
CA VAL A 65 -15.81 -22.97 -7.19
C VAL A 65 -15.86 -23.66 -8.56
N VAL A 66 -15.31 -23.03 -9.60
CA VAL A 66 -15.27 -23.61 -10.96
C VAL A 66 -14.40 -24.87 -11.00
N LEU A 67 -13.26 -24.88 -10.31
CA LEU A 67 -12.39 -26.05 -10.18
C LEU A 67 -13.09 -27.18 -9.43
N ALA A 68 -13.80 -26.87 -8.34
CA ALA A 68 -14.61 -27.85 -7.62
C ALA A 68 -15.71 -28.44 -8.51
N ALA A 69 -16.41 -27.60 -9.27
CA ALA A 69 -17.41 -28.04 -10.24
C ALA A 69 -16.79 -28.93 -11.33
N GLY A 70 -15.62 -28.55 -11.86
CA GLY A 70 -14.86 -29.34 -12.81
C GLY A 70 -14.38 -30.68 -12.24
N ALA A 71 -14.04 -30.74 -10.95
CA ALA A 71 -13.65 -31.97 -10.28
C ALA A 71 -14.83 -32.94 -10.04
N LEU A 72 -16.05 -32.41 -9.85
CA LEU A 72 -17.27 -33.22 -9.71
C LEU A 72 -17.90 -33.61 -11.06
N ALA A 73 -17.66 -32.85 -12.13
CA ALA A 73 -18.23 -33.10 -13.45
C ALA A 73 -17.98 -34.51 -14.04
N PRO A 74 -16.83 -35.18 -13.83
CA PRO A 74 -16.61 -36.57 -14.24
C PRO A 74 -17.65 -37.56 -13.68
N LEU A 75 -18.19 -37.31 -12.48
CA LEU A 75 -19.21 -38.16 -11.85
C LEU A 75 -20.54 -38.17 -12.62
N PHE A 76 -20.76 -37.15 -13.45
CA PHE A 76 -21.97 -36.98 -14.25
C PHE A 76 -21.72 -37.19 -15.75
N HIS A 77 -20.55 -37.71 -16.13
CA HIS A 77 -20.13 -37.90 -17.53
C HIS A 77 -20.13 -36.60 -18.37
N THR A 78 -19.98 -35.44 -17.72
CA THR A 78 -19.99 -34.12 -18.37
C THR A 78 -18.57 -33.71 -18.79
N PRO A 79 -18.38 -33.03 -19.95
CA PRO A 79 -17.08 -32.49 -20.34
C PRO A 79 -16.55 -31.47 -19.33
N TRP A 80 -15.47 -31.83 -18.64
CA TRP A 80 -14.93 -31.09 -17.49
C TRP A 80 -13.61 -30.35 -17.76
N GLN A 81 -12.90 -30.73 -18.82
CA GLN A 81 -11.57 -30.22 -19.16
C GLN A 81 -11.55 -28.69 -19.32
N HIS A 82 -12.58 -28.13 -19.97
CA HIS A 82 -12.71 -26.69 -20.17
C HIS A 82 -12.94 -25.93 -18.87
N LEU A 83 -13.67 -26.53 -17.91
CA LEU A 83 -13.91 -25.93 -16.60
C LEU A 83 -12.62 -25.87 -15.79
N VAL A 84 -11.85 -26.96 -15.77
CA VAL A 84 -10.58 -27.02 -15.04
C VAL A 84 -9.54 -26.10 -15.67
N ALA A 85 -9.46 -26.03 -17.00
CA ALA A 85 -8.55 -25.13 -17.70
C ALA A 85 -8.90 -23.65 -17.45
N ALA A 86 -10.18 -23.27 -17.57
CA ALA A 86 -10.62 -21.91 -17.34
C ALA A 86 -10.47 -21.49 -15.86
N GLY A 87 -10.90 -22.34 -14.93
CA GLY A 87 -10.74 -22.11 -13.50
C GLY A 87 -9.26 -22.02 -13.12
N GLY A 88 -8.44 -22.97 -13.55
CA GLY A 88 -7.00 -22.98 -13.27
C GLY A 88 -6.27 -21.73 -13.78
N PHE A 89 -6.59 -21.28 -15.00
CA PHE A 89 -6.00 -20.07 -15.56
C PHE A 89 -6.36 -18.83 -14.73
N VAL A 90 -7.62 -18.70 -14.33
CA VAL A 90 -8.09 -17.59 -13.48
C VAL A 90 -7.45 -17.65 -12.09
N ALA A 91 -7.30 -18.84 -11.49
CA ALA A 91 -6.58 -19.02 -10.22
C ALA A 91 -5.15 -18.48 -10.30
N VAL A 92 -4.41 -18.85 -11.35
CA VAL A 92 -3.00 -18.41 -11.51
C VAL A 92 -2.93 -16.90 -11.65
N LEU A 93 -3.79 -16.29 -12.48
CA LEU A 93 -3.83 -14.84 -12.64
C LEU A 93 -4.21 -14.12 -11.34
N ALA A 94 -5.18 -14.64 -10.60
CA ALA A 94 -5.61 -14.07 -9.34
C ALA A 94 -4.49 -14.16 -8.27
N LEU A 95 -3.80 -15.30 -8.19
CA LEU A 95 -2.64 -15.45 -7.30
C LEU A 95 -1.50 -14.51 -7.69
N ALA A 96 -1.20 -14.35 -8.99
CA ALA A 96 -0.19 -13.42 -9.46
C ALA A 96 -0.55 -11.97 -9.12
N ALA A 97 -1.82 -11.58 -9.28
CA ALA A 97 -2.30 -10.24 -8.93
C ALA A 97 -2.25 -9.97 -7.41
N LEU A 98 -2.60 -10.97 -6.59
CA LEU A 98 -2.49 -10.89 -5.13
C LEU A 98 -1.02 -10.83 -4.68
N ALA A 99 -0.16 -11.66 -5.26
CA ALA A 99 1.28 -11.64 -4.99
C ALA A 99 1.91 -10.30 -5.39
N TRP A 100 1.52 -9.73 -6.54
CA TRP A 100 1.93 -8.40 -6.96
C TRP A 100 1.47 -7.33 -5.98
N SER A 101 0.21 -7.38 -5.54
CA SER A 101 -0.34 -6.43 -4.57
C SER A 101 0.40 -6.52 -3.22
N ALA A 102 0.63 -7.73 -2.72
CA ALA A 102 1.38 -7.99 -1.49
C ALA A 102 2.85 -7.57 -1.60
N TRP A 103 3.51 -7.87 -2.72
CA TRP A 103 4.88 -7.44 -2.98
C TRP A 103 4.98 -5.91 -3.01
N ARG A 104 4.04 -5.25 -3.69
CA ARG A 104 4.02 -3.78 -3.75
C ARG A 104 3.78 -3.15 -2.37
N LEU A 105 2.92 -3.73 -1.54
CA LEU A 105 2.66 -3.25 -0.18
C LEU A 105 3.84 -3.50 0.76
N THR A 106 4.46 -4.68 0.69
CA THR A 106 5.63 -5.04 1.53
C THR A 106 6.89 -4.29 1.14
N HIS A 107 7.09 -3.96 -0.13
CA HIS A 107 8.21 -3.13 -0.58
C HIS A 107 8.05 -1.64 -0.24
N ILE A 108 6.83 -1.19 0.07
CA ILE A 108 6.55 0.19 0.52
C ILE A 108 6.60 0.29 2.06
N ALA A 109 6.21 -0.77 2.77
CA ALA A 109 6.02 -0.76 4.22
C ALA A 109 6.90 -1.80 4.95
N TRP A 110 8.22 -1.77 4.71
CA TRP A 110 9.15 -2.48 5.59
C TRP A 110 9.83 -1.58 6.65
N PRO A 111 9.12 -0.93 7.58
CA PRO A 111 9.68 -0.65 8.89
C PRO A 111 9.48 -1.93 9.71
N GLN A 112 10.57 -2.62 10.06
CA GLN A 112 10.50 -3.73 11.03
C GLN A 112 9.81 -3.32 12.36
N GLN A 113 9.70 -2.01 12.63
CA GLN A 113 9.01 -1.42 13.76
C GLN A 113 7.47 -1.47 13.68
N THR A 114 6.84 -1.48 12.48
CA THR A 114 5.37 -1.50 12.38
C THR A 114 4.78 -2.88 12.62
N LEU A 115 5.53 -3.95 12.33
CA LEU A 115 5.11 -5.31 12.67
C LEU A 115 5.12 -5.51 14.19
N ALA A 116 6.15 -5.02 14.88
CA ALA A 116 6.20 -5.01 16.34
C ALA A 116 5.05 -4.19 16.94
N SER A 117 4.80 -2.97 16.42
CA SER A 117 3.71 -2.12 16.93
C SER A 117 2.32 -2.69 16.63
N LEU A 118 2.13 -3.37 15.49
CA LEU A 118 0.87 -4.03 15.14
C LEU A 118 0.63 -5.27 16.02
N GLN A 119 1.69 -6.02 16.35
CA GLN A 119 1.62 -7.12 17.32
C GLN A 119 1.26 -6.61 18.72
N GLU A 120 1.87 -5.51 19.16
CA GLU A 120 1.56 -4.85 20.44
C GLU A 120 0.08 -4.35 20.46
N THR A 121 -0.36 -3.72 19.37
CA THR A 121 -1.73 -3.21 19.20
C THR A 121 -2.73 -4.37 19.19
N TRP A 122 -2.38 -5.49 18.55
CA TRP A 122 -3.21 -6.69 18.51
C TRP A 122 -3.30 -7.37 19.87
N ARG A 123 -2.20 -7.45 20.63
CA ARG A 123 -2.21 -7.93 22.02
C ARG A 123 -3.11 -7.06 22.90
N TRP A 124 -3.05 -5.75 22.74
CA TRP A 124 -3.92 -4.83 23.48
C TRP A 124 -5.40 -5.00 23.12
N LEU A 125 -5.73 -5.14 21.83
CA LEU A 125 -7.09 -5.37 21.34
C LEU A 125 -7.66 -6.70 21.85
N VAL A 126 -6.87 -7.78 21.82
CA VAL A 126 -7.26 -9.09 22.35
C VAL A 126 -7.46 -9.02 23.86
N ALA A 127 -6.60 -8.32 24.59
CA ALA A 127 -6.74 -8.12 26.04
C ALA A 127 -8.01 -7.34 26.39
N GLN A 128 -8.33 -6.29 25.63
CA GLN A 128 -9.57 -5.52 25.78
C GLN A 128 -10.82 -6.36 25.52
N LEU A 129 -10.82 -7.19 24.47
CA LEU A 129 -11.90 -8.12 24.17
C LEU A 129 -12.10 -9.15 25.28
N LYS A 130 -11.01 -9.73 25.78
CA LYS A 130 -11.04 -10.71 26.86
C LYS A 130 -11.52 -10.10 28.19
N SER A 131 -11.11 -8.87 28.49
CA SER A 131 -11.60 -8.11 29.66
C SER A 131 -13.09 -7.78 29.56
N LYS A 132 -13.59 -7.39 28.38
CA LYS A 132 -15.04 -7.15 28.17
C LYS A 132 -15.88 -8.43 28.20
N LEU A 133 -15.32 -9.57 27.84
CA LEU A 133 -15.98 -10.88 27.92
C LEU A 133 -15.98 -11.46 29.35
N THR A 134 -14.98 -11.17 30.17
CA THR A 134 -14.90 -11.60 31.59
C THR A 134 -15.68 -10.69 32.53
N SER A 135 -16.05 -9.47 32.12
CA SER A 135 -16.85 -8.52 32.90
C SER A 135 -18.37 -8.73 32.77
N ARG A 136 -18.83 -9.86 32.21
CA ARG A 136 -20.25 -10.24 32.17
C ARG A 136 -20.54 -11.39 33.12
#